data_AF-A0A2T8FCH9-F1
#
_entry.id   AF-A0A2T8FCH9-F1
#
_cell.length_a   1.000
_cell.length_b   1.000
_cell.length_c   1.000
_cell.angle_alpha   90.00
_cell.angle_beta   90.00
_cell.angle_gamma   90.00
#
_symmetry.space_group_name_H-M   'P 1'
#
loop_
_entity.id
_entity.type
_entity.pdbx_description
1 polymer ?
#
loop_
_entity_poly.entity_id
_entity_poly.type
_entity_poly.pdbx_seq_one_letter_code
_entity_poly.pdbx_strand_id
1 'polypeptide(L)'
;MTEQHPQSPYGQQPYGQQPYGQQPYGQQSYGQQPQQLAPGQERNIGALAHGAALAAMLFSFGLLGFVASVVIYVMYKDRGPFVRQHAANSINVQITMFIWLVVAIPLILALGLGLLILFAAPIIAGVLHAVGAIKAYNGEWWNPPMTPRFVK
;
A
#
# COMPACT_ATOMS: atom_id res chain seq x y z
N MET A 1 -66.23 31.63 31.14
CA MET A 1 -66.30 30.76 29.95
C MET A 1 -64.91 30.19 29.78
N THR A 2 -64.70 28.97 30.24
CA THR A 2 -63.41 28.28 30.28
C THR A 2 -63.50 27.07 29.35
N GLU A 3 -62.57 27.01 28.40
CA GLU A 3 -62.48 26.01 27.34
C GLU A 3 -62.14 24.62 27.91
N GLN A 4 -62.95 23.60 27.60
CA GLN A 4 -62.63 22.20 27.85
C GLN A 4 -62.18 21.53 26.56
N HIS A 5 -60.90 21.15 26.50
CA HIS A 5 -60.33 20.30 25.46
C HIS A 5 -60.78 18.85 25.64
N PRO A 6 -61.25 18.14 24.59
CA PRO A 6 -61.37 16.69 24.62
C PRO A 6 -60.06 16.01 24.19
N GLN A 7 -59.50 15.17 25.08
CA GLN A 7 -58.42 14.22 24.76
C GLN A 7 -58.94 13.09 23.86
N SER A 8 -58.20 12.78 22.79
CA SER A 8 -58.44 11.60 21.94
C SER A 8 -57.63 10.39 22.44
N PRO A 9 -58.15 9.15 22.34
CA PRO A 9 -57.46 7.97 22.83
C PRO A 9 -56.42 7.44 21.82
N TYR A 10 -55.24 7.08 22.33
CA TYR A 10 -54.15 6.48 21.56
C TYR A 10 -54.53 5.06 21.09
N GLY A 11 -54.52 4.82 19.77
CA GLY A 11 -54.59 3.48 19.19
C GLY A 11 -53.20 2.85 19.04
N GLN A 12 -53.02 1.63 19.53
CA GLN A 12 -51.81 0.82 19.31
C GLN A 12 -51.92 0.02 18.01
N GLN A 13 -50.88 0.04 17.15
CA GLN A 13 -50.78 -0.82 15.97
C GLN A 13 -50.01 -2.13 16.30
N PRO A 14 -50.44 -3.30 15.79
CA PRO A 14 -49.74 -4.56 16.04
C PRO A 14 -48.57 -4.75 15.07
N TYR A 15 -47.41 -5.14 15.62
CA TYR A 15 -46.23 -5.55 14.85
C TYR A 15 -46.46 -6.93 14.21
N GLY A 16 -46.39 -7.00 12.87
CA GLY A 16 -46.37 -8.27 12.13
C GLY A 16 -44.96 -8.90 12.13
N GLN A 17 -44.86 -10.19 12.45
CA GLN A 17 -43.64 -10.98 12.32
C GLN A 17 -43.53 -11.57 10.91
N GLN A 18 -42.39 -11.37 10.22
CA GLN A 18 -42.06 -12.06 8.97
C GLN A 18 -41.34 -13.39 9.24
N PRO A 19 -41.68 -14.48 8.51
CA PRO A 19 -41.02 -15.77 8.72
C PRO A 19 -39.68 -15.83 7.97
N TYR A 20 -38.60 -16.11 8.70
CA TYR A 20 -37.28 -16.36 8.13
C TYR A 20 -37.24 -17.74 7.44
N GLY A 21 -37.02 -17.76 6.13
CA GLY A 21 -36.72 -18.98 5.38
C GLY A 21 -35.27 -19.43 5.63
N GLN A 22 -35.06 -20.71 5.91
CA GLN A 22 -33.73 -21.32 6.00
C GLN A 22 -33.21 -21.63 4.59
N GLN A 23 -32.04 -21.10 4.22
CA GLN A 23 -31.31 -21.51 3.01
C GLN A 23 -30.31 -22.63 3.33
N PRO A 24 -30.10 -23.60 2.43
CA PRO A 24 -29.24 -24.75 2.69
C PRO A 24 -27.76 -24.36 2.56
N TYR A 25 -26.98 -24.68 3.59
CA TYR A 25 -25.53 -24.46 3.63
C TYR A 25 -24.80 -25.38 2.65
N GLY A 26 -24.28 -24.83 1.57
CA GLY A 26 -23.25 -25.47 0.76
C GLY A 26 -21.90 -25.43 1.49
N GLN A 27 -21.25 -26.58 1.66
CA GLN A 27 -19.88 -26.64 2.16
C GLN A 27 -18.93 -26.04 1.12
N GLN A 28 -18.46 -24.82 1.39
CA GLN A 28 -17.36 -24.21 0.65
C GLN A 28 -16.03 -24.64 1.28
N SER A 29 -15.20 -25.31 0.48
CA SER A 29 -13.81 -25.63 0.82
C SER A 29 -13.03 -24.33 1.02
N TYR A 30 -12.85 -23.91 2.26
CA TYR A 30 -12.09 -22.71 2.62
C TYR A 30 -10.59 -22.95 2.38
N GLY A 31 -10.10 -22.55 1.20
CA GLY A 31 -8.69 -22.18 1.10
C GLY A 31 -8.42 -21.06 2.10
N GLN A 32 -7.47 -21.24 3.02
CA GLN A 32 -7.11 -20.24 4.01
C GLN A 32 -6.66 -18.96 3.29
N GLN A 33 -7.51 -17.94 3.26
CA GLN A 33 -7.11 -16.62 2.79
C GLN A 33 -6.13 -16.01 3.79
N PRO A 34 -5.07 -15.32 3.33
CA PRO A 34 -4.15 -14.62 4.22
C PRO A 34 -4.91 -13.68 5.15
N GLN A 35 -4.63 -13.77 6.45
CA GLN A 35 -5.24 -12.90 7.45
C GLN A 35 -4.85 -11.43 7.17
N GLN A 36 -5.86 -10.56 7.09
CA GLN A 36 -5.66 -9.12 6.94
C GLN A 36 -4.98 -8.52 8.18
N LEU A 37 -4.09 -7.55 7.96
CA LEU A 37 -3.39 -6.86 9.05
C LEU A 37 -4.29 -5.82 9.72
N ALA A 38 -4.04 -5.56 11.00
CA ALA A 38 -4.64 -4.39 11.65
C ALA A 38 -4.04 -3.10 11.05
N PRO A 39 -4.78 -1.96 11.05
CA PRO A 39 -4.33 -0.73 10.40
C PRO A 39 -2.94 -0.24 10.85
N GLY A 40 -2.62 -0.34 12.14
CA GLY A 40 -1.29 0.03 12.65
C GLY A 40 -0.17 -0.88 12.13
N GLN A 41 -0.44 -2.18 11.95
CA GLN A 41 0.52 -3.11 11.34
C GLN A 41 0.68 -2.83 9.85
N GLU A 42 -0.38 -2.51 9.12
CA GLU A 42 -0.27 -2.10 7.71
C GLU A 42 0.64 -0.88 7.54
N ARG A 43 0.51 0.12 8.42
CA ARG A 43 1.38 1.31 8.45
C ARG A 43 2.84 0.95 8.67
N ASN A 44 3.10 0.13 9.69
CA ASN A 44 4.46 -0.29 10.04
C ASN A 44 5.12 -1.13 8.93
N ILE A 45 4.38 -2.06 8.32
CA ILE A 45 4.90 -2.87 7.21
C ILE A 45 5.05 -2.04 5.92
N GLY A 46 4.13 -1.11 5.65
CA GLY A 46 4.27 -0.16 4.55
C GLY A 46 5.53 0.70 4.72
N ALA A 47 5.80 1.19 5.93
CA ALA A 47 7.01 1.94 6.24
C ALA A 47 8.26 1.07 6.10
N LEU A 48 8.20 -0.18 6.59
CA LEU A 48 9.27 -1.16 6.44
C LEU A 48 9.58 -1.48 4.97
N ALA A 49 8.57 -1.55 4.10
CA ALA A 49 8.74 -1.78 2.68
C ALA A 49 9.70 -0.78 2.04
N HIS A 50 9.63 0.49 2.46
CA HIS A 50 10.54 1.52 1.99
C HIS A 50 11.82 1.60 2.81
N GLY A 51 11.74 1.51 4.13
CA GLY A 51 12.90 1.62 5.02
C GLY A 51 13.92 0.51 4.84
N ALA A 52 13.47 -0.74 4.67
CA ALA A 52 14.34 -1.88 4.38
C ALA A 52 15.01 -1.73 3.02
N ALA A 53 14.27 -1.29 2.00
CA ALA A 53 14.81 -1.03 0.67
C ALA A 53 15.88 0.07 0.70
N LEU A 54 15.62 1.19 1.38
CA LEU A 54 16.59 2.28 1.57
C LEU A 54 17.86 1.79 2.26
N ALA A 55 17.71 1.11 3.41
CA ALA A 55 18.86 0.62 4.17
C ALA A 55 19.70 -0.36 3.34
N ALA A 56 19.06 -1.33 2.68
CA ALA A 56 19.75 -2.33 1.87
C ALA A 56 20.35 -1.76 0.57
N MET A 57 19.73 -0.74 -0.02
CA MET A 57 20.23 -0.05 -1.22
C MET A 57 21.61 0.57 -0.96
N LEU A 58 21.84 1.17 0.21
CA LEU A 58 23.10 1.85 0.57
C LEU A 58 24.33 0.92 0.53
N PHE A 59 24.15 -0.38 0.79
CA PHE A 59 25.25 -1.35 0.84
C PHE A 59 25.43 -2.14 -0.47
N SER A 60 24.59 -1.91 -1.47
CA SER A 60 24.50 -2.79 -2.65
C SER A 60 24.33 -2.08 -3.97
N PHE A 61 24.42 -0.74 -3.95
CA PHE A 61 24.18 0.08 -5.13
C PHE A 61 22.79 -0.21 -5.76
N GLY A 62 21.80 -0.50 -4.90
CA GLY A 62 20.42 -0.79 -5.31
C GLY A 62 20.01 -2.25 -5.31
N LEU A 63 20.91 -3.21 -5.51
CA LEU A 63 20.51 -4.61 -5.72
C LEU A 63 19.78 -5.21 -4.50
N LEU A 64 20.36 -5.11 -3.30
CA LEU A 64 19.73 -5.61 -2.08
C LEU A 64 18.48 -4.81 -1.70
N GLY A 65 18.43 -3.52 -2.05
CA GLY A 65 17.22 -2.73 -1.90
C GLY A 65 16.05 -3.30 -2.69
N PHE A 66 16.30 -3.77 -3.92
CA PHE A 66 15.27 -4.34 -4.79
C PHE A 66 14.79 -5.69 -4.26
N VAL A 67 15.72 -6.52 -3.80
CA VAL A 67 15.39 -7.79 -3.14
C VAL A 67 14.53 -7.54 -1.91
N ALA A 68 14.89 -6.58 -1.05
CA ALA A 68 14.11 -6.21 0.13
C ALA A 68 12.68 -5.78 -0.24
N SER A 69 12.50 -4.92 -1.25
CA SER A 69 11.19 -4.52 -1.75
C SER A 69 10.36 -5.71 -2.23
N VAL A 70 10.96 -6.61 -3.02
CA VAL A 70 10.28 -7.80 -3.56
C VAL A 70 9.87 -8.77 -2.45
N VAL A 71 10.76 -9.04 -1.49
CA VAL A 71 10.47 -9.91 -0.35
C VAL A 71 9.27 -9.39 0.43
N ILE A 72 9.26 -8.09 0.77
CA ILE A 72 8.16 -7.49 1.53
C ILE A 72 6.85 -7.53 0.71
N TYR A 73 6.89 -7.23 -0.58
CA TYR A 73 5.71 -7.34 -1.44
C TYR A 73 5.15 -8.77 -1.45
N VAL A 74 5.97 -9.78 -1.74
CA VAL A 74 5.49 -11.17 -1.81
C VAL A 74 4.93 -11.66 -0.48
N MET A 75 5.54 -11.27 0.65
CA MET A 75 5.10 -11.68 1.99
C MET A 75 3.78 -11.02 2.44
N TYR A 76 3.53 -9.79 2.00
CA TYR A 76 2.46 -8.94 2.56
C TYR A 76 1.43 -8.41 1.55
N LYS A 77 1.60 -8.60 0.24
CA LYS A 77 0.69 -8.08 -0.81
C LYS A 77 -0.77 -8.51 -0.64
N ASP A 78 -1.01 -9.68 -0.05
CA ASP A 78 -2.37 -10.22 0.12
C ASP A 78 -2.94 -9.93 1.52
N ARG A 79 -2.22 -9.18 2.36
CA ARG A 79 -2.60 -8.91 3.77
C ARG A 79 -3.20 -7.52 4.00
N GLY A 80 -3.54 -6.81 2.93
CA GLY A 80 -4.14 -5.48 3.02
C GLY A 80 -3.84 -4.59 1.82
N PRO A 81 -4.80 -3.75 1.38
CA PRO A 81 -4.59 -2.90 0.21
C PRO A 81 -3.55 -1.79 0.47
N PHE A 82 -3.43 -1.28 1.70
CA PHE A 82 -2.47 -0.25 2.07
C PHE A 82 -1.03 -0.75 1.98
N VAL A 83 -0.75 -1.86 2.67
CA VAL A 83 0.58 -2.49 2.66
C VAL A 83 0.96 -2.95 1.25
N ARG A 84 -0.01 -3.47 0.47
CA ARG A 84 0.20 -3.84 -0.93
C ARG A 84 0.65 -2.65 -1.76
N GLN A 85 -0.01 -1.49 -1.65
CA GLN A 85 0.35 -0.32 -2.44
C GLN A 85 1.76 0.18 -2.08
N HIS A 86 2.08 0.33 -0.80
CA HIS A 86 3.41 0.79 -0.38
C HIS A 86 4.52 -0.19 -0.76
N ALA A 87 4.28 -1.50 -0.63
CA ALA A 87 5.23 -2.51 -1.08
C ALA A 87 5.41 -2.50 -2.61
N ALA A 88 4.33 -2.34 -3.38
CA ALA A 88 4.41 -2.19 -4.83
C ALA A 88 5.16 -0.92 -5.25
N ASN A 89 4.92 0.20 -4.57
CA ASN A 89 5.63 1.46 -4.78
C ASN A 89 7.12 1.33 -4.50
N SER A 90 7.49 0.64 -3.42
CA SER A 90 8.90 0.35 -3.10
C SER A 90 9.59 -0.40 -4.25
N ILE A 91 8.93 -1.41 -4.84
CA ILE A 91 9.46 -2.10 -6.03
C ILE A 91 9.54 -1.16 -7.24
N ASN A 92 8.49 -0.37 -7.50
CA ASN A 92 8.44 0.51 -8.65
C ASN A 92 9.53 1.59 -8.61
N VAL A 93 9.87 2.13 -7.43
CA VAL A 93 11.00 3.07 -7.25
C VAL A 93 12.32 2.39 -7.63
N GLN A 94 12.55 1.16 -7.17
CA GLN A 94 13.76 0.40 -7.49
C GLN A 94 13.87 0.07 -8.98
N ILE A 95 12.77 -0.33 -9.62
CA ILE A 95 12.74 -0.56 -11.08
C ILE A 95 13.07 0.74 -11.82
N THR A 96 12.45 1.85 -11.42
CA THR A 96 12.66 3.16 -12.04
C THR A 96 14.12 3.60 -11.91
N MET A 97 14.72 3.42 -10.73
CA MET A 97 16.15 3.68 -10.52
C MET A 97 17.02 2.83 -11.45
N PHE A 98 16.77 1.52 -11.55
CA PHE A 98 17.56 0.64 -12.43
C PHE A 98 17.43 0.99 -13.90
N ILE A 99 16.26 1.42 -14.37
CA ILE A 99 16.10 1.93 -15.73
C ILE A 99 17.05 3.11 -15.97
N TRP A 100 17.11 4.07 -15.04
CA TRP A 100 18.04 5.20 -15.15
C TRP A 100 19.51 4.78 -15.07
N LEU A 101 19.85 3.78 -14.26
CA LEU A 101 21.21 3.23 -14.25
C LEU A 101 21.58 2.55 -15.57
N VAL A 102 20.65 1.87 -16.24
CA VAL A 102 20.89 1.30 -17.57
C VAL A 102 21.06 2.39 -18.62
N VAL A 103 20.25 3.47 -18.57
CA VAL A 103 20.41 4.63 -19.45
C VAL A 103 21.74 5.35 -19.22
N ALA A 104 22.28 5.33 -18.00
CA ALA A 104 23.57 5.91 -17.68
C ALA A 104 24.73 5.23 -18.45
N ILE A 105 24.66 3.92 -18.72
CA ILE A 105 25.76 3.15 -19.34
C ILE A 105 26.21 3.75 -20.69
N PRO A 106 25.35 3.91 -21.71
CA PRO A 106 25.76 4.53 -22.97
C PRO A 106 26.15 6.02 -22.79
N LEU A 107 25.54 6.73 -21.83
CA LEU A 107 25.84 8.14 -21.57
C LEU A 107 27.18 8.37 -20.86
N ILE A 108 27.71 7.38 -20.16
CA ILE A 108 29.09 7.42 -19.65
C ILE A 108 30.07 7.48 -20.82
N LEU A 109 29.82 6.71 -21.89
CA LEU A 109 30.66 6.70 -23.09
C LEU A 109 30.53 8.01 -23.90
N ALA A 110 29.39 8.69 -23.80
CA ALA A 110 29.13 9.98 -24.43
C ALA A 110 29.58 11.17 -23.54
N LEU A 111 30.89 11.35 -23.38
CA LEU A 111 31.52 12.46 -22.65
C LEU A 111 31.33 12.43 -21.12
N GLY A 112 31.02 11.27 -20.52
CA GLY A 112 30.93 11.12 -19.07
C GLY A 112 29.63 11.65 -18.45
N LEU A 113 28.66 12.12 -19.25
CA LEU A 113 27.37 12.62 -18.76
C LEU A 113 26.61 11.58 -17.92
N GLY A 114 26.75 10.30 -18.25
CA GLY A 114 26.13 9.21 -17.48
C GLY A 114 26.65 9.10 -16.04
N LEU A 115 27.81 9.66 -15.70
CA LEU A 115 28.28 9.71 -14.31
C LEU A 115 27.33 10.53 -13.42
N LEU A 116 26.72 11.59 -13.96
CA LEU A 116 25.73 12.37 -13.20
C LEU A 116 24.51 11.52 -12.87
N ILE A 117 24.04 10.72 -13.83
CA ILE A 117 22.88 9.84 -13.64
C ILE A 117 23.22 8.70 -12.67
N LEU A 118 24.43 8.15 -12.76
CA LEU A 118 24.93 7.08 -11.91
C LEU A 118 24.80 7.42 -10.42
N PHE A 119 25.05 8.68 -10.03
CA PHE A 119 24.90 9.15 -8.65
C PHE A 119 23.52 9.75 -8.36
N ALA A 120 22.93 10.49 -9.30
CA ALA A 120 21.64 11.14 -9.09
C ALA A 120 20.49 10.14 -8.91
N ALA A 121 20.45 9.07 -9.71
CA ALA A 121 19.37 8.08 -9.66
C ALA A 121 19.23 7.41 -8.28
N PRO A 122 20.29 6.84 -7.67
CA PRO A 122 20.19 6.26 -6.33
C PRO A 122 19.89 7.31 -5.25
N ILE A 123 20.38 8.55 -5.37
CA ILE A 123 20.03 9.63 -4.41
C ILE A 123 18.53 9.92 -4.47
N ILE A 124 17.98 10.12 -5.67
CA ILE A 124 16.55 10.38 -5.87
C ILE A 124 15.72 9.19 -5.36
N ALA A 125 16.10 7.96 -5.69
CA ALA A 125 15.43 6.76 -5.20
C ALA A 125 15.46 6.68 -3.66
N GLY A 126 16.59 7.01 -3.04
CA GLY A 126 16.74 7.04 -1.59
C GLY A 126 15.81 8.07 -0.93
N VAL A 127 15.71 9.27 -1.49
CA VAL A 127 14.75 10.29 -1.04
C VAL A 127 13.31 9.79 -1.18
N LEU A 128 12.96 9.15 -2.30
CA LEU A 128 11.63 8.59 -2.50
C LEU A 128 11.32 7.48 -1.49
N HIS A 129 12.27 6.59 -1.16
CA HIS A 129 12.06 5.62 -0.10
C HIS A 129 11.91 6.29 1.28
N ALA A 130 12.70 7.31 1.61
CA ALA A 130 12.55 8.03 2.87
C ALA A 130 11.16 8.66 3.00
N VAL A 131 10.70 9.36 1.95
CA VAL A 131 9.36 9.97 1.90
C VAL A 131 8.26 8.90 1.97
N GLY A 132 8.41 7.80 1.25
CA GLY A 132 7.48 6.67 1.27
C GLY A 132 7.36 6.04 2.65
N ALA A 133 8.49 5.86 3.36
CA ALA A 133 8.50 5.33 4.71
C ALA A 133 7.74 6.24 5.70
N ILE A 134 8.00 7.56 5.64
CA ILE A 134 7.33 8.56 6.49
C ILE A 134 5.83 8.58 6.21
N LYS A 135 5.42 8.61 4.93
CA LYS A 135 4.02 8.63 4.54
C LYS A 135 3.29 7.35 4.96
N ALA A 136 3.90 6.19 4.75
CA ALA A 136 3.33 4.92 5.19
C ALA A 136 3.14 4.87 6.71
N TYR A 137 4.13 5.33 7.47
CA TYR A 137 4.07 5.40 8.93
C TYR A 137 2.91 6.29 9.42
N ASN A 138 2.69 7.43 8.76
CA ASN A 138 1.57 8.33 9.04
C ASN A 138 0.21 7.80 8.57
N GLY A 139 0.16 6.66 7.88
CA GLY A 139 -1.09 6.12 7.32
C GLY A 139 -1.57 6.85 6.06
N GLU A 140 -0.67 7.56 5.38
CA GLU A 140 -0.98 8.25 4.13
C GLU A 140 -0.79 7.31 2.93
N TRP A 141 -1.80 7.25 2.06
CA TRP A 141 -1.62 6.70 0.72
C TRP A 141 -0.68 7.61 -0.07
N TRP A 142 0.19 7.01 -0.86
CA TRP A 142 1.21 7.76 -1.58
C TRP A 142 1.48 7.15 -2.95
N ASN A 143 1.70 8.01 -3.93
CA ASN A 143 2.23 7.60 -5.22
C ASN A 143 3.56 8.34 -5.41
N PRO A 144 4.69 7.61 -5.56
CA PRO A 144 5.96 8.25 -5.82
C PRO A 144 5.91 9.05 -7.14
N PRO A 145 6.33 10.32 -7.15
CA PRO A 145 6.41 11.09 -8.39
C PRO A 145 7.42 10.46 -9.36
N MET A 146 7.20 10.67 -10.67
CA MET A 146 8.09 10.18 -11.74
C MET A 146 8.38 8.67 -11.71
N THR A 147 7.50 7.89 -11.06
CA THR A 147 7.66 6.45 -10.87
C THR A 147 6.48 5.71 -11.50
N PRO A 148 6.65 5.09 -12.68
CA PRO A 148 5.59 4.31 -13.32
C PRO A 148 5.17 3.10 -12.48
N ARG A 149 3.90 2.70 -12.58
CA ARG A 149 3.32 1.59 -11.80
C ARG A 149 3.44 0.26 -12.54
N PHE A 150 4.62 -0.36 -12.47
CA PHE A 150 4.87 -1.69 -13.03
C PHE A 150 4.19 -2.79 -12.19
N VAL A 151 4.33 -2.70 -10.87
CA VAL A 151 3.70 -3.57 -9.87
C VAL A 151 2.49 -2.84 -9.25
N LYS A 152 1.40 -3.59 -9.00
CA LYS A 152 0.13 -3.07 -8.46
C LYS A 152 -0.29 -3.78 -7.17
#